data_AF-A0A815ZMH8-F1
#
_entry.id   AF-A0A815ZMH8-F1
#
_cell.length_a   1.000
_cell.length_b   1.000
_cell.length_c   1.000
_cell.angle_alpha   90.00
_cell.angle_beta   90.00
_cell.angle_gamma   90.00
#
_symmetry.space_group_name_H-M   'P 1'
#
loop_
_entity.id
_entity.type
_entity.pdbx_description
1 polymer ?
#
loop_
_entity_poly.entity_id
_entity_poly.type
_entity_poly.pdbx_seq_one_letter_code
_entity_poly.pdbx_strand_id
1 'polypeptide(L)' 'MTNSTANLDIVMPEPRNVQELVNLVQTTITQIQDKFEQMSTSIMGKINDVGQKIDGLERNVSDVISKRNAELA' A
#
# COMPACT_ATOMS: atom_id res chain seq x y z
N MET A 1 0.16 -14.33 -6.59
CA MET A 1 -0.31 -13.67 -7.83
C MET A 1 -0.48 -12.20 -7.53
N THR A 2 0.54 -11.37 -7.79
CA THR A 2 0.51 -9.92 -7.53
C THR A 2 0.90 -9.20 -8.79
N ASN A 3 -0.10 -8.72 -9.53
CA ASN A 3 0.11 -7.58 -10.42
C ASN A 3 -1.23 -6.89 -10.68
N SER A 4 -1.69 -6.07 -9.73
CA SER A 4 -2.63 -4.99 -10.04
C SER A 4 -1.80 -3.73 -10.24
N THR A 5 -1.32 -3.55 -11.46
CA THR A 5 -1.00 -2.22 -11.98
C THR A 5 -2.22 -1.35 -11.75
N ALA A 6 -2.05 -0.29 -10.95
CA ALA A 6 -3.06 0.72 -10.68
C ALA A 6 -3.37 1.51 -11.96
N ASN A 7 -4.09 0.89 -12.90
CA ASN A 7 -4.74 1.64 -13.96
C ASN A 7 -5.96 2.31 -13.36
N LEU A 8 -5.91 3.65 -13.32
CA LEU A 8 -7.03 4.52 -12.98
C LEU A 8 -8.02 4.52 -14.16
N ASP A 9 -8.63 3.38 -14.46
CA ASP A 9 -9.67 3.29 -15.47
C ASP A 9 -10.99 3.78 -14.85
N ILE A 10 -11.05 5.09 -14.57
CA ILE A 10 -12.27 5.76 -14.18
C ILE A 10 -13.01 6.07 -15.48
N VAL A 11 -13.87 5.14 -15.90
CA VAL A 11 -14.72 5.33 -17.08
C VAL A 11 -15.81 6.32 -16.72
N MET A 12 -15.65 7.57 -17.16
CA MET A 12 -16.64 8.63 -16.99
C MET A 12 -17.49 8.74 -18.26
N PRO A 13 -18.79 8.40 -18.22
CA PRO A 13 -19.69 8.70 -19.35
C PRO A 13 -19.87 10.21 -19.52
N GLU A 14 -20.11 10.68 -20.74
CA GLU A 14 -20.43 12.10 -20.97
C GLU A 14 -21.79 12.45 -20.36
N PRO A 15 -21.86 13.45 -19.45
CA PRO A 15 -23.11 13.85 -18.84
C PRO A 15 -23.97 14.65 -19.81
N ARG A 16 -25.27 14.33 -19.90
CA ARG A 16 -26.20 14.98 -20.85
C ARG A 16 -26.84 16.25 -20.28
N ASN A 17 -26.73 16.47 -18.97
CA ASN A 17 -27.23 17.64 -18.25
C ASN A 17 -26.45 17.89 -16.95
N VAL A 18 -26.68 19.05 -16.31
CA VAL A 18 -25.97 19.46 -15.08
C VAL A 18 -26.22 18.52 -13.90
N GLN A 19 -27.41 17.92 -13.79
CA GLN A 19 -27.71 16.98 -12.72
C GLN A 19 -26.91 15.68 -12.87
N GLU A 20 -26.80 15.16 -14.09
CA GLU A 20 -25.94 14.01 -14.42
C GLU A 20 -24.47 14.33 -14.20
N LEU A 21 -24.01 15.55 -14.51
CA LEU A 21 -22.64 16.00 -14.22
C LEU A 21 -22.36 16.00 -12.72
N VAL A 22 -23.25 16.54 -11.90
CA VAL A 22 -23.11 16.54 -10.43
C VAL A 22 -23.04 15.12 -9.89
N ASN A 23 -23.93 14.24 -10.36
CA ASN A 23 -23.94 12.84 -9.94
C ASN A 23 -22.65 12.12 -10.37
N LEU A 24 -22.18 12.36 -11.59
CA LEU A 24 -20.95 11.79 -12.11
C LEU A 24 -19.72 12.22 -11.31
N VAL A 25 -19.60 13.50 -10.98
CA VAL A 25 -18.52 14.01 -10.14
C VAL A 25 -18.58 13.39 -8.75
N GLN A 26 -19.78 13.30 -8.15
CA GLN A 26 -19.95 12.68 -6.84
C GLN A 26 -19.53 11.21 -6.84
N THR A 27 -19.99 10.43 -7.82
CA THR A 27 -19.59 9.01 -7.98
C THR A 27 -18.09 8.88 -8.22
N THR A 28 -17.49 9.76 -9.02
CA THR A 28 -16.06 9.73 -9.32
C THR A 28 -15.23 9.99 -8.06
N ILE A 29 -15.61 10.97 -7.24
CA ILE A 29 -14.92 11.28 -5.98
C ILE A 29 -15.01 10.09 -5.03
N THR A 30 -16.18 9.45 -4.91
CA THR A 30 -16.35 8.24 -4.09
C THR A 30 -15.45 7.10 -4.58
N GLN A 31 -15.41 6.85 -5.88
CA GLN A 31 -14.54 5.81 -6.44
C GLN A 31 -13.05 6.08 -6.21
N ILE A 32 -12.64 7.36 -6.28
CA ILE A 32 -11.26 7.77 -5.97
C ILE A 32 -10.94 7.51 -4.50
N GLN A 33 -11.87 7.85 -3.59
CA GLN A 33 -11.71 7.63 -2.15
C GLN A 33 -11.57 6.13 -1.84
N ASP A 34 -12.48 5.30 -2.34
CA ASP A 34 -12.45 3.85 -2.12
C ASP A 34 -11.13 3.23 -2.61
N LYS A 35 -10.65 3.67 -3.78
CA LYS A 35 -9.37 3.20 -4.34
C LYS A 35 -8.18 3.71 -3.53
N PHE A 36 -8.21 4.95 -3.05
CA PHE A 36 -7.16 5.50 -2.20
C PHE A 36 -7.05 4.73 -0.87
N GLU A 37 -8.18 4.37 -0.27
CA GLU A 37 -8.23 3.54 0.95
C GLU A 37 -7.69 2.12 0.70
N GLN A 38 -8.05 1.49 -0.41
CA GLN A 38 -7.51 0.19 -0.79
C GLN A 38 -5.99 0.25 -1.01
N MET A 39 -5.51 1.30 -1.69
CA MET A 39 -4.08 1.52 -1.91
C MET A 39 -3.34 1.77 -0.59
N SER A 40 -3.88 2.62 0.30
CA SER A 40 -3.25 2.93 1.59
C SER A 40 -3.16 1.68 2.47
N THR A 41 -4.21 0.85 2.49
CA THR A 41 -4.22 -0.44 3.19
C THR A 41 -3.15 -1.39 2.63
N SER A 42 -3.02 -1.47 1.29
CA SER A 42 -1.98 -2.31 0.67
C SER A 42 -0.56 -1.82 1.00
N ILE A 43 -0.34 -0.51 1.00
CA ILE A 43 0.95 0.09 1.39
C ILE A 43 1.25 -0.21 2.86
N MET A 44 0.28 -0.05 3.75
CA MET A 44 0.43 -0.37 5.17
C MET A 44 0.77 -1.84 5.40
N GLY A 45 0.11 -2.76 4.66
CA GLY A 45 0.45 -4.18 4.69
C GLY A 45 1.91 -4.44 4.28
N LYS A 46 2.38 -3.82 3.19
CA LYS A 46 3.78 -3.93 2.75
C LYS A 46 4.75 -3.36 3.77
N ILE A 47 4.41 -2.26 4.43
CA ILE A 47 5.24 -1.66 5.49
C ILE A 47 5.35 -2.63 6.67
N ASN A 48 4.24 -3.24 7.09
CA ASN A 48 4.25 -4.23 8.16
C ASN A 48 5.15 -5.43 7.81
N ASP A 49 5.02 -5.97 6.59
CA ASP A 49 5.86 -7.07 6.12
C ASP A 49 7.35 -6.71 6.09
N VAL A 50 7.67 -5.48 5.67
CA VAL A 50 9.05 -4.96 5.69
C VAL A 50 9.54 -4.77 7.12
N GLY A 51 8.70 -4.27 8.04
CA GLY A 51 9.02 -4.16 9.46
C GLY A 51 9.41 -5.50 10.07
N GLN A 52 8.63 -6.56 9.83
CA GLN A 52 8.96 -7.91 10.31
C GLN A 52 10.29 -8.43 9.76
N LYS A 53 10.57 -8.15 8.48
CA LYS A 53 11.87 -8.52 7.88
C LYS A 53 13.02 -7.76 8.52
N ILE A 54 12.85 -6.47 8.82
CA ILE A 54 13.84 -5.67 9.54
C ILE A 54 14.08 -6.25 10.92
N ASP A 55 13.03 -6.55 11.69
CA ASP A 55 13.16 -7.17 13.02
C ASP A 55 13.94 -8.50 12.98
N GLY A 56 13.74 -9.30 11.92
CA GLY A 56 14.51 -10.52 11.68
C GLY A 56 15.97 -10.26 11.38
N LEU A 57 16.27 -9.25 10.56
CA LEU A 57 17.64 -8.81 10.28
C LEU A 57 18.33 -8.28 11.54
N GLU A 58 17.65 -7.50 12.36
CA GLU A 58 18.16 -6.99 13.63
C GLU A 58 18.55 -8.12 14.60
N ARG A 59 17.71 -9.15 14.72
CA ARG A 59 18.05 -10.36 15.51
C ARG A 59 19.28 -11.07 14.95
N ASN A 60 19.32 -11.32 13.65
CA ASN A 60 20.45 -12.00 13.02
C ASN A 60 21.76 -11.24 13.22
N VAL A 61 21.74 -9.91 13.11
CA VAL A 61 22.91 -9.06 13.37
C VAL A 61 23.33 -9.12 14.83
N SER A 62 22.37 -9.03 15.76
CA SER A 62 22.64 -9.17 17.20
C SER A 62 23.29 -10.51 17.55
N ASP A 63 22.79 -11.60 16.98
CA ASP A 63 23.35 -12.94 17.18
C ASP A 63 24.78 -13.05 16.62
N VAL A 64 25.05 -12.49 15.43
CA VAL A 64 26.39 -12.47 14.84
C VAL A 64 27.38 -11.69 15.70
N ILE A 65 26.99 -10.51 16.20
CA ILE A 65 27.81 -9.71 17.12
C ILE A 65 28.07 -10.49 18.41
N SER A 66 27.03 -11.12 18.97
CA SER A 66 27.15 -11.87 20.23
C SER A 66 28.07 -13.07 20.09
N LYS A 67 27.94 -13.86 19.00
CA LYS A 67 28.84 -14.98 18.69
C LYS A 67 30.29 -14.51 18.55
N ARG A 68 30.51 -13.43 17.78
CA ARG A 68 31.85 -12.87 17.57
C ARG A 68 32.50 -12.41 18.87
N ASN A 69 31.73 -11.78 19.77
CA ASN A 69 32.24 -11.35 21.07
C ASN A 69 32.57 -12.55 21.98
N ALA A 70 31.77 -13.62 21.92
CA ALA A 70 32.04 -14.85 22.66
C ALA A 70 33.28 -15.60 22.14
N GLU A 71 33.59 -15.50 20.84
CA GLU A 71 34.80 -16.09 20.24
C GLU A 71 36.08 -15.27 20.53
N LEU A 72 35.95 -14.00 20.92
CA LEU A 72 37.08 -13.10 21.22
C LEU A 72 37.40 -12.98 22.73
N ALA A 73 36.58 -13.60 23.59
CA ALA A 73 36.76 -13.65 25.05
C ALA A 73 37.44 -14.97 25.47
#